data_AF-A0A2E9VT11-F1
#
_entry.id   AF-A0A2E9VT11-F1
#
_cell.length_a   1.000
_cell.length_b   1.000
_cell.length_c   1.000
_cell.angle_alpha   90.00
_cell.angle_beta   90.00
_cell.angle_gamma   90.00
#
_symmetry.space_group_name_H-M   'P 1'
#
loop_
_entity.id
_entity.type
_entity.pdbx_description
1 polymer ?
#
loop_
_entity_poly.entity_id
_entity_poly.type
_entity_poly.pdbx_seq_one_letter_code
_entity_poly.pdbx_strand_id
1 'polypeptide(L)'
;MLAYYNFPAENWCHIRTTNPIESTFATIRLRHKKTRGSGSAMASLTMMFKLAQSASKNWRRLRGHDHFPELMRGAEFIDGIHEAKANTPRSNKTTTQPETAA
;
A
#
# COMPACT_ATOMS: atom_id res chain seq x y z
N MET A 1 -2.93 18.09 -0.07
CA MET A 1 -2.96 16.80 0.67
C MET A 1 -1.59 16.14 0.52
N LEU A 2 -0.66 16.42 1.44
CA LEU A 2 0.76 16.02 1.34
C LEU A 2 1.15 14.88 2.32
N ALA A 3 0.19 14.38 3.10
CA ALA A 3 0.45 13.37 4.15
C ALA A 3 0.91 11.99 3.61
N TYR A 4 0.91 11.76 2.29
CA TYR A 4 1.33 10.47 1.73
C TYR A 4 2.85 10.25 1.80
N TYR A 5 3.65 11.32 1.93
CA TYR A 5 5.11 11.23 2.05
C TYR A 5 5.57 10.66 3.40
N ASN A 6 4.68 10.65 4.40
CA ASN A 6 4.90 10.08 5.72
C ASN A 6 4.81 8.55 5.74
N PHE A 7 4.54 7.92 4.58
CA PHE A 7 4.47 6.48 4.41
C PHE A 7 5.61 6.00 3.52
N PRO A 8 6.04 4.72 3.65
CA PRO A 8 7.08 4.13 2.82
C PRO A 8 6.86 4.39 1.33
N ALA A 9 7.94 4.69 0.60
CA ALA A 9 7.86 5.02 -0.83
C ALA A 9 7.19 3.91 -1.67
N GLU A 10 7.36 2.66 -1.26
CA GLU A 10 6.74 1.48 -1.90
C GLU A 10 5.21 1.51 -1.89
N ASN A 11 4.60 2.14 -0.87
CA ASN A 11 3.14 2.22 -0.73
C ASN A 11 2.52 3.33 -1.57
N TRP A 12 3.31 4.29 -2.06
CA TRP A 12 2.77 5.48 -2.75
C TRP A 12 1.94 5.13 -3.98
N CYS A 13 2.30 4.07 -4.73
CA CYS A 13 1.51 3.64 -5.88
C CYS A 13 0.10 3.19 -5.49
N HIS A 14 -0.07 2.68 -4.27
CA HIS A 14 -1.36 2.25 -3.74
C HIS A 14 -2.14 3.40 -3.14
N ILE A 15 -1.49 4.32 -2.41
CA ILE A 15 -2.15 5.47 -1.74
C ILE A 15 -2.65 6.51 -2.74
N ARG A 16 -1.96 6.66 -3.89
CA ARG A 16 -2.35 7.61 -4.94
C ARG A 16 -3.54 7.15 -5.79
N THR A 17 -4.06 5.93 -5.58
CA THR A 17 -5.18 5.37 -6.35
C THR A 17 -6.21 4.73 -5.43
N THR A 18 -7.45 4.59 -5.91
CA THR A 18 -8.50 3.84 -5.20
C THR A 18 -8.51 2.36 -5.58
N ASN A 19 -7.63 1.93 -6.48
CA ASN A 19 -7.54 0.55 -6.99
C ASN A 19 -7.45 -0.52 -5.89
N PRO A 20 -6.68 -0.35 -4.79
CA PRO A 20 -6.64 -1.36 -3.73
C PRO A 20 -8.00 -1.62 -3.07
N ILE A 21 -8.87 -0.61 -3.05
CA ILE A 21 -10.23 -0.72 -2.52
C ILE A 21 -11.17 -1.23 -3.63
N GLU A 22 -11.14 -0.63 -4.81
CA GLU A 22 -12.07 -1.00 -5.88
C GLU A 22 -11.86 -2.45 -6.38
N SER A 23 -10.61 -2.86 -6.55
CA SER A 23 -10.25 -4.20 -7.05
C SER A 23 -10.65 -5.31 -6.08
N THR A 24 -10.51 -5.09 -4.76
CA THR A 24 -10.86 -6.09 -3.74
C THR A 24 -12.38 -6.31 -3.67
N PHE A 25 -13.17 -5.24 -3.81
CA PHE A 25 -14.63 -5.30 -3.81
C PHE A 25 -15.26 -5.67 -5.17
N ALA A 26 -14.53 -5.55 -6.29
CA ALA A 26 -15.06 -5.83 -7.62
C ALA A 26 -15.68 -7.24 -7.74
N THR A 27 -14.98 -8.26 -7.23
CA THR A 27 -15.46 -9.66 -7.25
C THR A 27 -16.71 -9.86 -6.40
N ILE A 28 -16.78 -9.18 -5.24
CA ILE A 28 -17.93 -9.24 -4.33
C ILE A 28 -19.14 -8.61 -5.01
N ARG A 29 -18.98 -7.42 -5.60
CA ARG A 29 -20.04 -6.72 -6.34
C ARG A 29 -20.57 -7.54 -7.51
N LEU A 30 -19.67 -8.18 -8.27
CA LEU A 30 -20.05 -9.04 -9.39
C LEU A 30 -20.91 -10.21 -8.95
N ARG A 31 -20.51 -10.91 -7.87
CA ARG A 31 -21.24 -12.08 -7.35
C ARG A 31 -22.55 -11.68 -6.68
N HIS A 32 -22.56 -10.55 -5.96
CA HIS A 32 -23.78 -10.01 -5.37
C HIS A 32 -24.80 -9.58 -6.43
N LYS A 33 -24.36 -8.97 -7.54
CA LYS A 33 -25.26 -8.65 -8.67
C LYS A 33 -25.91 -9.91 -9.27
N LYS A 34 -25.18 -11.03 -9.30
CA LYS A 34 -25.67 -12.31 -9.84
C LYS A 34 -26.74 -12.95 -8.94
N THR A 35 -26.69 -12.75 -7.63
CA THR A 35 -27.67 -13.32 -6.69
C THR A 35 -29.01 -12.57 -6.66
N ARG A 36 -29.14 -11.43 -7.36
CA ARG A 36 -30.39 -10.64 -7.54
C ARG A 36 -31.11 -10.22 -6.24
N GLY A 37 -30.46 -10.34 -5.09
CA GLY A 37 -30.98 -9.94 -3.79
C GLY A 37 -31.05 -11.09 -2.80
N SER A 38 -30.75 -10.78 -1.54
CA SER A 38 -30.98 -11.64 -0.39
C SER A 38 -32.18 -11.05 0.34
N GLY A 39 -33.26 -11.82 0.48
CA GLY A 39 -34.57 -11.33 0.94
C GLY A 39 -34.63 -10.74 2.35
N SER A 40 -33.50 -10.61 3.05
CA SER A 40 -33.36 -9.93 4.34
C SER A 40 -32.00 -9.21 4.42
N ALA A 41 -31.94 -8.11 5.17
CA ALA A 41 -30.69 -7.38 5.44
C ALA A 41 -29.61 -8.28 6.05
N MET A 42 -30.00 -9.17 6.98
CA MET A 42 -29.07 -10.12 7.60
C MET A 42 -28.52 -11.10 6.57
N ALA A 43 -29.36 -11.65 5.69
CA ALA A 43 -28.92 -12.55 4.63
C ALA A 43 -27.94 -11.84 3.66
N SER A 44 -28.16 -10.56 3.36
CA SER A 44 -27.25 -9.74 2.55
C SER A 44 -25.89 -9.56 3.20
N LEU A 45 -25.86 -9.24 4.49
CA LEU A 45 -24.62 -9.09 5.24
C LEU A 45 -23.85 -10.42 5.32
N THR A 46 -24.53 -11.52 5.65
CA THR A 46 -23.93 -12.85 5.70
C THR A 46 -23.37 -13.26 4.34
N MET A 47 -24.12 -13.01 3.25
CA MET A 47 -23.65 -13.27 1.89
C MET A 47 -22.38 -12.45 1.58
N MET A 48 -22.39 -11.14 1.84
CA MET A 48 -21.25 -10.27 1.58
C MET A 48 -20.01 -10.72 2.36
N PHE A 49 -20.19 -11.08 3.64
CA PHE A 49 -19.11 -11.62 4.48
C PHE A 49 -18.52 -12.91 3.90
N LYS A 50 -19.36 -13.86 3.49
CA LYS A 50 -18.88 -15.11 2.88
C LYS A 50 -18.19 -14.90 1.53
N LEU A 51 -18.69 -13.96 0.72
CA LEU A 51 -18.03 -13.57 -0.53
C LEU A 51 -16.67 -12.92 -0.27
N ALA A 52 -16.56 -12.05 0.74
CA ALA A 52 -15.31 -11.44 1.16
C ALA A 52 -14.29 -12.49 1.64
N GLN A 53 -14.72 -13.44 2.49
CA GLN A 53 -13.87 -14.56 2.93
C GLN A 53 -13.38 -15.43 1.77
N SER A 54 -14.21 -15.63 0.73
CA SER A 54 -13.77 -16.38 -0.45
C SER A 54 -12.83 -15.57 -1.34
N ALA A 55 -13.04 -14.27 -1.47
CA ALA A 55 -12.22 -13.39 -2.30
C ALA A 55 -10.84 -13.13 -1.67
N SER A 56 -10.75 -13.08 -0.33
CA SER A 56 -9.52 -12.76 0.39
C SER A 56 -8.37 -13.71 0.10
N LYS A 57 -8.66 -14.96 -0.24
CA LYS A 57 -7.67 -15.97 -0.64
C LYS A 57 -6.87 -15.57 -1.88
N ASN A 58 -7.46 -14.75 -2.75
CA ASN A 58 -6.84 -14.32 -4.01
C ASN A 58 -6.35 -12.87 -3.97
N TRP A 59 -6.49 -12.16 -2.84
CA TRP A 59 -6.04 -10.78 -2.77
C TRP A 59 -4.53 -10.70 -2.73
N ARG A 60 -3.99 -9.76 -3.51
CA ARG A 60 -2.55 -9.50 -3.53
C ARG A 60 -2.18 -8.64 -2.34
N ARG A 61 -1.06 -8.98 -1.69
CA ARG A 61 -0.48 -8.15 -0.64
C ARG A 61 -0.09 -6.77 -1.20
N LEU A 62 -0.19 -5.75 -0.36
CA LEU A 62 0.29 -4.42 -0.68
C LEU A 62 1.82 -4.45 -0.82
N ARG A 63 2.37 -3.64 -1.73
CA ARG A 63 3.81 -3.37 -1.77
C ARG A 63 4.23 -2.69 -0.45
N GLY A 64 5.45 -2.92 0.02
CA GLY A 64 5.94 -2.38 1.29
C GLY A 64 5.23 -2.91 2.54
N HIS A 65 4.53 -4.05 2.45
CA HIS A 65 3.81 -4.61 3.61
C HIS A 65 4.70 -4.93 4.81
N ASP A 66 6.00 -5.11 4.60
CA ASP A 66 6.97 -5.38 5.65
C ASP A 66 7.17 -4.20 6.61
N HIS A 67 6.82 -2.98 6.18
CA HIS A 67 6.91 -1.75 6.99
C HIS A 67 5.67 -1.50 7.87
N PHE A 68 4.58 -2.26 7.70
CA PHE A 68 3.37 -2.08 8.53
C PHE A 68 3.62 -2.21 10.04
N PRO A 69 4.43 -3.17 10.54
CA PRO A 69 4.76 -3.27 11.96
C PRO A 69 5.56 -2.06 12.47
N GLU A 70 6.35 -1.41 11.62
CA GLU A 70 7.10 -0.19 11.97
C GLU A 70 6.14 1.00 12.07
N LEU A 71 5.24 1.14 11.09
CA LEU A 71 4.18 2.14 11.11
C LEU A 71 3.26 2.01 12.34
N MET A 72 2.87 0.79 12.71
CA MET A 72 2.06 0.56 13.92
C MET A 72 2.78 0.92 15.22
N ARG A 73 4.12 0.88 15.23
CA ARG A 73 4.96 1.30 16.36
C ARG A 73 5.21 2.82 16.39
N GLY A 74 4.68 3.57 15.42
CA GLY A 74 4.85 5.01 15.34
C GLY A 74 6.16 5.45 14.69
N ALA A 75 6.82 4.59 13.91
CA ALA A 75 8.01 4.99 13.16
C ALA A 75 7.67 6.05 12.11
N GLU A 76 8.46 7.13 12.06
CA GLU A 76 8.31 8.19 11.09
C GLU A 76 9.10 7.89 9.80
N PHE A 77 8.47 8.16 8.66
CA PHE A 77 9.11 8.09 7.35
C PHE A 77 9.21 9.50 6.80
N ILE A 78 10.42 9.91 6.42
CA ILE A 78 10.68 11.20 5.78
C ILE A 78 10.88 10.91 4.29
N ASP A 79 10.00 11.45 3.44
CA ASP A 79 9.96 11.19 2.00
C ASP A 79 10.00 9.68 1.66
N GLY A 80 9.32 8.87 2.47
CA GLY A 80 9.22 7.42 2.27
C GLY A 80 10.46 6.62 2.64
N ILE A 81 11.46 7.23 3.28
CA ILE A 81 12.64 6.55 3.85
C ILE A 81 12.50 6.56 5.37
N HIS A 82 12.74 5.40 5.99
CA HIS A 82 12.75 5.27 7.45
C HIS A 82 13.84 6.17 8.05
N GLU A 83 13.51 6.95 9.07
CA GLU A 83 14.40 7.95 9.70
C GLU A 83 15.80 7.38 10.02
N ALA A 84 15.86 6.16 10.58
CA ALA A 84 17.11 5.47 10.90
C ALA A 84 18.04 5.21 9.68
N LYS A 85 17.52 5.18 8.45
CA LYS A 85 18.32 5.08 7.22
C LYS A 85 18.63 6.43 6.58
N ALA A 86 17.82 7.45 6.86
CA ALA A 86 18.03 8.80 6.33
C ALA A 86 19.27 9.48 6.94
N ASN A 87 19.64 9.12 8.17
CA ASN A 87 20.79 9.69 8.89
C ASN A 87 22.14 9.02 8.58
N THR A 88 22.22 8.11 7.61
CA THR A 88 23.51 7.63 7.10
C THR A 88 24.08 8.67 6.14
N PRO A 89 25.24 9.29 6.43
CA PRO A 89 25.83 10.28 5.54
C PRO A 89 26.06 9.65 4.16
N ARG A 90 25.45 10.25 3.13
CA ARG A 90 25.77 9.94 1.73
C ARG A 90 27.27 10.14 1.57
N SER A 91 28.00 9.07 1.25
CA SER A 91 29.40 9.16 0.88
C SER A 91 29.50 9.98 -0.42
N ASN A 92 29.94 11.22 -0.27
CA ASN A 92 30.19 12.15 -1.35
C ASN A 92 31.45 11.68 -2.09
N LYS A 93 31.31 10.79 -3.09
CA LYS A 93 32.38 10.57 -4.07
C LYS A 93 32.37 11.72 -5.07
N THR A 94 32.97 12.84 -4.68
CA THR A 94 33.39 13.87 -5.64
C THR A 94 34.59 13.30 -6.40
N THR A 95 34.36 12.81 -7.61
CA THR A 95 35.45 12.53 -8.55
C THR A 95 36.00 13.89 -9.00
N THR A 96 36.96 14.42 -8.25
CA THR A 96 37.85 15.48 -8.71
C THR A 96 38.76 14.85 -9.77
N GLN A 97 38.50 15.15 -11.04
CA GLN A 97 39.47 14.93 -12.11
C GLN A 97 40.64 15.90 -11.85
N PRO A 98 41.90 15.42 -11.77
CA PRO A 98 43.03 16.34 -11.84
C PRO A 98 43.19 16.81 -13.29
N GLU A 99 42.97 18.11 -13.47
CA GLU A 99 43.45 18.90 -14.58
C GLU A 99 44.99 18.84 -14.62
N THR A 100 45.56 18.95 -15.83
CA THR A 100 46.96 19.29 -16.18
C THR A 100 47.94 18.14 -16.47
N ALA A 101 48.21 17.93 -17.76
CA ALA A 101 49.57 17.95 -18.30
C ALA A 101 49.47 18.19 -19.82
N ALA A 102 49.78 19.42 -20.22
CA ALA A 102 50.17 19.81 -21.58
C ALA A 102 51.70 19.89 -21.64
#